data_AF-A0A2D7I2J0-F1
#
_entry.id   AF-A0A2D7I2J0-F1
#
_cell.length_a   1.000
_cell.length_b   1.000
_cell.length_c   1.000
_cell.angle_alpha   90.00
_cell.angle_beta   90.00
_cell.angle_gamma   90.00
#
_symmetry.space_group_name_H-M   'P 1'
#
loop_
_entity.id
_entity.type
_entity.pdbx_description
1 polymer ?
#
loop_
_entity_poly.entity_id
_entity_poly.type
_entity_poly.pdbx_seq_one_letter_code
_entity_poly.pdbx_strand_id
1 'polypeptide(L)' 'MGRVEGYFAKVGVIALKLKKPLSVGDQIRIKGYTTDFKQPVKSIQIDHNSVESAKRGASVGIKVKKKCRQGDHVFKV' A
#
# COMPACT_ATOMS: atom_id res chain seq x y z
N MET A 1 -8.57 2.22 -1.68
CA MET A 1 -8.75 0.75 -1.78
C MET A 1 -8.34 0.30 -3.17
N GLY A 2 -7.38 -0.60 -3.29
CA GLY A 2 -6.71 -0.96 -4.54
C GLY A 2 -6.26 -2.41 -4.54
N ARG A 3 -5.44 -2.78 -5.52
CA ARG A 3 -4.76 -4.09 -5.57
C ARG A 3 -3.27 -3.89 -5.61
N VAL A 4 -2.53 -4.79 -4.97
CA VAL A 4 -1.07 -4.82 -5.03
C VAL A 4 -0.64 -5.20 -6.45
N GLU A 5 0.06 -4.30 -7.12
CA GLU A 5 0.66 -4.52 -8.44
C GLU A 5 2.01 -5.22 -8.31
N GLY A 6 2.75 -4.96 -7.24
CA GLY A 6 4.04 -5.60 -6.99
C GLY A 6 4.48 -5.50 -5.55
N TYR A 7 5.37 -6.39 -5.13
CA TYR A 7 5.99 -6.37 -3.81
C TYR A 7 7.51 -6.46 -3.94
N PHE A 8 8.21 -5.45 -3.41
CA PHE A 8 9.66 -5.36 -3.41
C PHE A 8 10.20 -5.97 -2.11
N ALA A 9 10.59 -7.25 -2.16
CA ALA A 9 11.05 -7.99 -0.98
C ALA A 9 12.33 -7.42 -0.34
N LYS A 10 13.21 -6.78 -1.12
CA LYS A 10 14.46 -6.18 -0.62
C LYS A 10 14.22 -5.05 0.39
N VAL A 11 13.18 -4.24 0.18
CA VAL A 11 12.85 -3.06 1.01
C VAL A 11 11.54 -3.22 1.80
N GLY A 12 10.76 -4.27 1.52
CA GLY A 12 9.47 -4.52 2.16
C GLY A 12 8.39 -3.53 1.75
N VAL A 13 8.39 -3.10 0.49
CA VAL A 13 7.46 -2.09 -0.04
C VAL A 13 6.51 -2.74 -1.04
N ILE A 14 5.21 -2.46 -0.91
CA ILE A 14 4.21 -2.81 -1.94
C ILE A 14 3.99 -1.62 -2.87
N ALA A 15 3.91 -1.88 -4.17
CA ALA A 15 3.37 -0.95 -5.15
C ALA A 15 1.89 -1.27 -5.37
N LEU A 16 1.03 -0.27 -5.25
CA LEU A 16 -0.37 -0.39 -5.61
C LEU A 16 -0.89 0.89 -6.27
N LYS A 17 -1.87 0.72 -7.15
CA LYS A 17 -2.63 1.85 -7.70
C LYS A 17 -3.83 2.17 -6.83
N LEU A 18 -3.90 3.40 -6.33
CA LEU A 18 -4.98 3.83 -5.45
C LEU A 18 -6.24 4.16 -6.25
N LYS A 19 -7.38 3.53 -5.95
CA LYS A 19 -8.69 3.97 -6.50
C LYS A 19 -9.37 5.06 -5.67
N LYS A 20 -8.86 5.33 -4.47
CA LYS A 20 -9.35 6.37 -3.55
C LYS A 20 -8.14 7.08 -2.94
N PRO A 21 -8.24 8.36 -2.57
CA PRO A 21 -7.16 9.06 -1.90
C PRO A 21 -6.78 8.38 -0.59
N LEU A 22 -5.50 8.48 -0.24
CA LEU A 22 -4.90 7.91 0.98
C LEU A 22 -3.91 8.92 1.55
N SER A 23 -3.89 9.08 2.86
CA SER A 23 -2.94 9.94 3.57
C SER A 23 -2.09 9.13 4.54
N VAL A 24 -0.90 9.63 4.86
CA VAL A 24 -0.08 9.11 5.96
C VAL A 24 -0.89 9.21 7.25
N GLY A 25 -0.85 8.15 8.07
CA GLY A 25 -1.66 8.00 9.27
C GLY A 25 -2.95 7.19 9.09
N ASP A 26 -3.45 7.03 7.86
CA ASP A 26 -4.62 6.20 7.59
C ASP A 26 -4.35 4.73 7.95
N GLN A 27 -5.39 4.01 8.39
CA GLN A 27 -5.33 2.56 8.54
C GLN A 27 -5.65 1.85 7.23
N ILE A 28 -4.80 0.90 6.87
CA ILE A 28 -5.05 -0.01 5.74
C ILE A 28 -5.11 -1.46 6.21
N ARG A 29 -5.99 -2.23 5.61
CA ARG A 29 -6.06 -3.69 5.73
C ARG A 29 -5.62 -4.31 4.43
N ILE A 30 -4.64 -5.19 4.49
CA ILE A 30 -4.20 -5.99 3.35
C ILE A 30 -4.77 -7.37 3.54
N LYS A 31 -5.56 -7.82 2.57
CA LYS A 31 -6.18 -9.14 2.53
C LYS A 31 -5.86 -9.83 1.20
N GLY A 32 -4.99 -10.81 1.27
CA GLY A 32 -4.62 -11.72 0.21
C GLY A 32 -5.12 -13.13 0.50
N TYR A 33 -4.58 -14.09 -0.24
CA TYR A 33 -4.89 -15.51 -0.07
C TYR A 33 -4.32 -16.07 1.25
N THR A 34 -3.07 -15.73 1.56
CA THR A 34 -2.36 -16.17 2.78
C THR A 34 -2.11 -15.04 3.79
N THR A 35 -2.57 -13.83 3.49
CA THR A 35 -2.09 -12.62 4.16
C THR A 35 -3.29 -11.79 4.60
N ASP A 36 -3.58 -11.69 5.90
CA ASP A 36 -4.60 -10.79 6.41
C ASP A 36 -4.04 -10.02 7.61
N PHE A 37 -3.88 -8.71 7.46
CA PHE A 37 -3.48 -7.84 8.57
C PHE A 37 -3.87 -6.39 8.33
N LYS A 38 -3.98 -5.66 9.43
CA LYS A 38 -4.16 -4.21 9.45
C LYS A 38 -2.86 -3.53 9.84
N GLN A 39 -2.56 -2.40 9.22
CA GLN A 39 -1.46 -1.55 9.62
C GLN A 39 -1.76 -0.07 9.33
N PRO A 40 -1.21 0.85 10.12
CA PRO A 40 -1.20 2.26 9.76
C PRO A 40 -0.20 2.53 8.63
N VAL A 41 -0.53 3.47 7.75
CA VAL A 41 0.34 3.97 6.71
C VAL A 41 1.37 4.90 7.35
N LYS A 42 2.61 4.44 7.46
CA LYS A 42 3.70 5.25 8.03
C LYS A 42 4.36 6.18 7.02
N SER A 43 4.43 5.76 5.76
CA SER A 43 5.11 6.47 4.69
C SER A 43 4.49 6.10 3.36
N ILE A 44 4.32 7.09 2.49
CA ILE A 44 3.86 6.93 1.12
C ILE A 44 4.97 7.44 0.20
N GLN A 45 5.31 6.67 -0.82
CA GLN A 45 6.24 7.08 -1.87
C GLN A 45 5.55 7.07 -3.23
N ILE A 46 5.74 8.11 -4.04
CA ILE A 46 5.28 8.22 -5.43
C ILE A 46 6.49 8.62 -6.27
N ASP A 47 6.85 7.84 -7.28
CA ASP A 47 7.98 8.13 -8.17
C ASP A 47 9.28 8.50 -7.42
N HIS A 48 9.61 7.72 -6.38
CA HIS A 48 10.73 7.94 -5.44
C HIS A 48 10.63 9.16 -4.51
N ASN A 49 9.57 9.95 -4.62
CA ASN A 49 9.31 11.09 -3.74
C ASN A 49 8.42 10.67 -2.56
N SER A 50 8.82 11.04 -1.35
CA SER A 50 7.97 10.85 -0.16
C SER A 50 6.86 11.90 -0.17
N VAL A 51 5.62 11.46 -0.03
CA VAL A 51 4.43 12.34 -0.01
C VAL A 51 3.59 12.08 1.22
N GLU A 52 2.89 13.11 1.69
CA GLU A 52 1.97 12.98 2.82
C GLU A 52 0.60 12.44 2.41
N SER A 53 0.20 12.70 1.16
CA SER A 53 -1.06 12.25 0.61
C SER A 53 -0.90 11.80 -0.84
N ALA A 54 -1.72 10.81 -1.21
CA ALA A 54 -1.78 10.27 -2.54
C ALA A 54 -3.18 10.39 -3.11
N LYS A 55 -3.26 10.88 -4.34
CA LYS A 55 -4.53 11.09 -5.05
C LYS A 55 -5.04 9.77 -5.65
N ARG A 56 -6.34 9.76 -5.98
CA ARG A 56 -6.92 8.68 -6.79
C ARG A 56 -6.18 8.57 -8.12
N GLY A 57 -5.85 7.34 -8.50
CA GLY A 57 -5.15 6.99 -9.74
C GLY A 57 -3.63 6.94 -9.59
N ALA A 58 -3.07 7.46 -8.50
CA ALA A 58 -1.63 7.46 -8.28
C ALA A 58 -1.11 6.06 -7.92
N SER A 59 0.09 5.76 -8.42
CA SER A 59 0.86 4.59 -8.03
C SER A 59 1.69 4.93 -6.79
N VAL A 60 1.41 4.24 -5.69
CA VAL A 60 2.10 4.47 -4.41
C VAL A 60 2.86 3.24 -3.96
N GLY A 61 4.05 3.50 -3.43
CA GLY A 61 4.83 2.60 -2.60
C GLY A 61 4.44 2.75 -1.14
N ILE A 62 4.02 1.67 -0.48
CA ILE A 62 3.76 1.64 0.96
C ILE A 62 4.61 0.57 1.60
N LYS A 63 5.31 0.92 2.69
CA LYS A 63 6.07 -0.06 3.47
C LYS A 63 5.12 -0.95 4.28
N VAL A 64 5.29 -2.26 4.18
CA VAL A 64 4.46 -3.25 4.86
C VAL A 64 5.26 -4.02 5.90
N LYS A 65 4.61 -4.36 7.02
CA LYS A 65 5.23 -5.20 8.06
C LYS A 65 5.37 -6.66 7.65
N LYS A 66 4.51 -7.15 6.76
CA LYS A 66 4.48 -8.53 6.29
C LYS A 66 4.62 -8.60 4.77
N LYS A 67 5.18 -9.71 4.30
CA LYS A 67 5.29 -10.03 2.88
C LYS A 67 3.89 -10.10 2.28
N CYS A 68 3.66 -9.28 1.26
CA CYS A 68 2.44 -9.30 0.45
C CYS A 68 2.75 -9.89 -0.92
N ARG A 69 1.73 -10.31 -1.65
CA ARG A 69 1.87 -10.84 -3.01
C ARG A 69 1.11 -9.96 -4.00
N GLN A 70 1.50 -10.06 -5.27
CA GLN A 70 0.76 -9.44 -6.36
C GLN A 70 -0.68 -9.98 -6.36
N GLY A 71 -1.65 -9.09 -6.49
CA GLY A 71 -3.08 -9.43 -6.44
C GLY A 71 -3.72 -9.32 -5.06
N ASP A 72 -2.96 -9.10 -3.99
CA ASP A 72 -3.53 -8.85 -2.65
C ASP A 72 -4.44 -7.61 -2.67
N HIS A 73 -5.57 -7.69 -1.98
CA HIS A 73 -6.54 -6.60 -1.90
C HIS A 73 -6.19 -5.66 -0.75
N VAL A 74 -6.20 -4.36 -1.02
CA VAL A 74 -5.91 -3.33 -0.02
C VAL A 74 -7.17 -2.53 0.25
N PHE A 75 -7.64 -2.58 1.48
CA PHE A 75 -8.79 -1.85 2.00
C PHE A 75 -8.30 -0.72 2.91
N LYS A 76 -8.99 0.42 2.91
CA LYS A 76 -8.82 1.48 3.91
C LYS A 76 -9.82 1.17 5.04
N VAL A 77 -9.38 1.22 6.29
CA VAL A 77 -10.25 1.07 7.47
C VAL A 77 -10.59 2.45 7.97
#